data_AF-A0A3A1XGB4-F1
#
_entry.id   AF-A0A3A1XGB4-F1
#
_cell.length_a   1.000
_cell.length_b   1.000
_cell.length_c   1.000
_cell.angle_alpha   90.00
_cell.angle_beta   90.00
_cell.angle_gamma   90.00
#
_symmetry.space_group_name_H-M   'P 1'
#
loop_
_entity.id
_entity.type
_entity.pdbx_description
1 polymer ?
#
loop_
_entity_poly.entity_id
_entity_poly.type
_entity_poly.pdbx_seq_one_letter_code
_entity_poly.pdbx_strand_id
1 'polypeptide(L)'
;MSVSLENMSDYAKNLVKELHLEAHPEGGWYNRDWQASQLYNEANTENISDASAINTKVDENASADAPRPLASLIYFLLPAGDSSAWHKVDADEIWLWHGPANLTIELGGCAKSPCDEADLQRFTLGNSENSKGLEVRGHLVIPAGTWQRTVPSNADVLVSCVVSPGFTFSGFD
;
A
#
# COMPACT_ATOMS: atom_id res chain seq x y z
N MET A 1 13.59 6.84 2.64
CA MET A 1 14.08 6.12 3.83
C MET A 1 13.14 6.46 4.95
N SER A 2 12.51 5.45 5.56
CA SER A 2 11.50 5.66 6.60
C SER A 2 12.06 6.43 7.79
N VAL A 3 11.21 7.19 8.47
CA VAL A 3 11.55 7.82 9.76
C VAL A 3 11.91 6.70 10.75
N SER A 4 13.05 6.84 11.43
CA SER A 4 13.53 5.85 12.39
C SER A 4 12.65 5.81 13.64
N LEU A 5 12.55 4.62 14.25
CA LEU A 5 11.65 4.37 15.39
C LEU A 5 11.90 5.34 16.55
N GLU A 6 13.15 5.73 16.84
CA GLU A 6 13.44 6.68 17.93
C GLU A 6 12.84 8.08 17.70
N ASN A 7 12.70 8.49 16.44
CA ASN A 7 12.25 9.83 16.03
C ASN A 7 10.74 9.94 15.81
N MET A 8 10.01 8.84 15.93
CA MET A 8 8.55 8.82 15.82
C MET A 8 7.85 9.39 17.06
N SER A 9 6.58 9.80 16.89
CA SER A 9 5.67 10.09 17.99
C SER A 9 5.38 8.85 18.84
N ASP A 10 4.85 9.05 20.05
CA ASP A 10 4.40 7.93 20.90
C ASP A 10 3.25 7.15 20.28
N TYR A 11 2.37 7.83 19.53
CA TYR A 11 1.28 7.17 18.80
C TYR A 11 1.82 6.19 17.77
N ALA A 12 2.74 6.63 16.91
CA ALA A 12 3.37 5.81 15.89
C ALA A 12 4.18 4.65 16.50
N LYS A 13 4.96 4.90 17.56
CA LYS A 13 5.68 3.85 18.30
C LYS A 13 4.77 2.75 18.85
N ASN A 14 3.61 3.14 19.39
CA ASN A 14 2.64 2.18 19.90
C ASN A 14 2.05 1.34 18.76
N LEU A 15 1.69 1.95 17.64
CA LEU A 15 1.19 1.21 16.46
C LEU A 15 2.23 0.24 15.92
N VAL A 16 3.50 0.64 15.78
CA VAL A 16 4.58 -0.26 15.34
C VAL A 16 4.63 -1.51 16.22
N LYS A 17 4.52 -1.33 17.54
CA LYS A 17 4.55 -2.44 18.50
C LYS A 17 3.29 -3.30 18.45
N GLU A 18 2.11 -2.70 18.45
CA GLU A 18 0.82 -3.40 18.55
C GLU A 18 0.44 -4.13 17.25
N LEU A 19 0.77 -3.53 16.10
CA LEU A 19 0.45 -4.07 14.78
C LEU A 19 1.63 -4.83 14.15
N HIS A 20 2.75 -4.95 14.86
CA HIS A 20 3.97 -5.63 14.42
C HIS A 20 4.50 -5.08 13.09
N LEU A 21 4.59 -3.75 12.99
CA LEU A 21 5.03 -3.09 11.76
C LEU A 21 6.56 -3.14 11.63
N GLU A 22 7.03 -3.26 10.40
CA GLU A 22 8.45 -3.21 10.01
C GLU A 22 8.66 -2.13 8.94
N ALA A 23 9.88 -1.61 8.80
CA ALA A 23 10.16 -0.58 7.80
C ALA A 23 9.95 -1.12 6.39
N HIS A 24 9.17 -0.43 5.56
CA HIS A 24 8.93 -0.83 4.18
C HIS A 24 10.03 -0.27 3.24
N PRO A 25 10.45 -0.98 2.17
CA PRO A 25 11.48 -0.52 1.24
C PRO A 25 11.22 0.86 0.63
N GLU A 26 9.95 1.22 0.44
CA GLU A 26 9.56 2.50 -0.16
C GLU A 26 9.56 3.68 0.82
N GLY A 27 9.67 3.46 2.12
CA GLY A 27 9.33 4.45 3.14
C GLY A 27 8.09 4.02 3.94
N GLY A 28 7.87 4.63 5.10
CA GLY A 28 6.83 4.17 6.02
C GLY A 28 7.11 2.79 6.63
N TRP A 29 6.10 2.25 7.31
CA TRP A 29 6.15 1.02 8.10
C TRP A 29 4.92 0.16 7.80
N TYR A 30 5.10 -1.14 7.59
CA TYR A 30 4.04 -2.03 7.14
C TYR A 30 4.02 -3.37 7.87
N ASN A 31 2.89 -4.06 7.79
CA ASN A 31 2.79 -5.48 8.08
C ASN A 31 1.67 -6.08 7.23
N ARG A 32 1.95 -7.20 6.56
CA ARG A 32 0.92 -8.01 5.91
C ARG A 32 0.18 -8.82 6.96
N ASP A 33 -1.01 -8.35 7.33
CA ASP A 33 -1.85 -8.99 8.34
C ASP A 33 -2.65 -10.17 7.76
N TRP A 34 -3.01 -10.12 6.47
CA TRP A 34 -3.83 -11.12 5.80
C TRP A 34 -3.49 -11.31 4.32
N GLN A 35 -3.74 -12.53 3.84
CA GLN A 35 -3.86 -12.83 2.41
C GLN A 35 -4.90 -13.93 2.17
N ALA A 36 -5.51 -13.92 0.99
CA ALA A 36 -6.46 -14.94 0.57
C ALA A 36 -5.80 -16.32 0.56
N SER A 37 -6.53 -17.33 1.04
CA SER A 37 -6.08 -18.73 0.95
C SER A 37 -6.26 -19.30 -0.46
N GLN A 38 -7.18 -18.75 -1.26
CA GLN A 38 -7.27 -19.08 -2.67
C GLN A 38 -6.17 -18.37 -3.46
N LEU A 39 -5.54 -19.11 -4.36
CA LEU A 39 -4.48 -18.60 -5.23
C LEU A 39 -4.98 -18.51 -6.68
N TYR A 40 -4.53 -17.45 -7.33
CA TYR A 40 -4.62 -17.23 -8.76
C TYR A 40 -3.35 -17.75 -9.43
N ASN A 41 -3.50 -18.43 -10.56
CA ASN A 41 -2.40 -18.84 -11.42
C ASN A 41 -2.78 -18.52 -12.87
N GLU A 42 -2.08 -17.55 -13.48
CA GLU A 42 -2.31 -17.16 -14.89
C GLU A 42 -2.12 -18.32 -15.86
N ALA A 43 -1.26 -19.30 -15.52
CA ALA A 43 -0.95 -20.43 -16.38
C ALA A 43 -2.04 -21.51 -16.40
N ASN A 44 -3.02 -21.51 -15.48
CA ASN A 44 -4.06 -22.53 -15.38
C ASN A 44 -5.45 -21.89 -15.19
N THR A 45 -6.16 -21.69 -16.29
CA THR A 45 -7.58 -21.25 -16.31
C THR A 45 -8.57 -22.28 -15.76
N GLU A 46 -8.11 -23.47 -15.34
CA GLU A 46 -8.93 -24.44 -14.63
C GLU A 46 -8.79 -24.20 -13.12
N ASN A 47 -9.90 -23.78 -12.50
CA ASN A 47 -10.02 -23.66 -11.05
C ASN A 47 -9.37 -24.87 -10.38
N ILE A 48 -8.29 -24.66 -9.62
CA ILE A 48 -7.75 -25.68 -8.72
C ILE A 48 -8.80 -25.86 -7.63
N SER A 49 -9.77 -26.73 -7.89
CA SER A 49 -10.87 -27.06 -7.00
C SER A 49 -10.45 -27.91 -5.80
N ASP A 50 -9.14 -28.16 -5.66
CA ASP A 50 -8.60 -28.84 -4.49
C ASP A 50 -8.33 -27.82 -3.39
N ALA A 51 -9.42 -27.32 -2.80
CA ALA A 51 -9.41 -26.39 -1.66
C ALA A 51 -8.67 -26.95 -0.42
N SER A 52 -8.26 -28.23 -0.45
CA SER A 52 -7.46 -28.87 0.59
C SER A 52 -5.96 -28.57 0.49
N ALA A 53 -5.46 -28.14 -0.68
CA ALA A 53 -4.02 -28.00 -0.93
C ALA A 53 -3.46 -26.58 -0.74
N ILE A 54 -4.32 -25.56 -0.65
CA ILE A 54 -3.90 -24.15 -0.80
C ILE A 54 -3.93 -23.33 0.50
N ASN A 55 -3.87 -23.99 1.66
CA ASN A 55 -3.84 -23.30 2.95
C ASN A 55 -2.44 -22.78 3.34
N THR A 56 -1.54 -22.61 2.37
CA THR A 56 -0.17 -22.16 2.58
C THR A 56 -0.10 -20.65 2.44
N LYS A 57 0.47 -19.99 3.44
CA LYS A 57 0.88 -18.59 3.28
C LYS A 57 1.88 -18.52 2.13
N VAL A 58 1.54 -17.82 1.06
CA VAL A 58 2.47 -17.46 -0.02
C VAL A 58 3.47 -16.44 0.52
N ASP A 59 4.74 -16.65 0.22
CA ASP A 59 5.82 -15.69 0.46
C ASP A 59 5.70 -14.55 -0.55
N GLU A 60 5.68 -13.30 -0.07
CA GLU A 60 5.59 -12.13 -0.94
C GLU A 60 6.82 -11.91 -1.82
N ASN A 61 7.92 -12.60 -1.53
CA ASN A 61 9.15 -12.63 -2.31
C ASN A 61 9.20 -13.79 -3.32
N ALA A 62 8.11 -14.55 -3.49
CA ALA A 62 8.06 -15.64 -4.45
C ALA A 62 8.32 -15.13 -5.89
N SER A 63 8.85 -16.01 -6.76
CA SER A 63 9.10 -15.69 -8.16
C SER A 63 7.82 -15.31 -8.91
N ALA A 64 7.94 -14.53 -9.99
CA ALA A 64 6.80 -14.11 -10.82
C ALA A 64 5.93 -15.28 -11.35
N ASP A 65 6.52 -16.47 -11.54
CA ASP A 65 5.80 -17.67 -11.99
C ASP A 65 5.05 -18.41 -10.86
N ALA A 66 5.16 -17.96 -9.61
CA ALA A 66 4.48 -18.59 -8.48
C ALA A 66 3.00 -18.18 -8.43
N PRO A 67 2.10 -19.07 -7.98
CA PRO A 67 0.70 -18.70 -7.74
C PRO A 67 0.63 -17.55 -6.73
N ARG A 68 -0.18 -16.53 -7.03
CA ARG A 68 -0.38 -15.37 -6.15
C ARG A 68 -1.71 -15.45 -5.41
N PRO A 69 -1.83 -14.95 -4.16
CA PRO A 69 -3.13 -14.87 -3.49
C PRO A 69 -4.16 -14.12 -4.33
N LEU A 70 -5.45 -14.41 -4.17
CA LEU A 70 -6.50 -13.59 -4.81
C LEU A 70 -6.53 -12.15 -4.26
N ALA A 71 -6.08 -11.93 -3.03
CA ALA A 71 -5.90 -10.61 -2.47
C ALA A 71 -4.91 -10.67 -1.29
N SER A 72 -4.30 -9.53 -0.97
CA SER A 72 -3.54 -9.32 0.27
C SER A 72 -4.00 -8.04 0.95
N LEU A 73 -3.83 -7.96 2.26
CA LEU A 73 -4.11 -6.80 3.09
C LEU A 73 -2.87 -6.49 3.93
N ILE A 74 -2.56 -5.20 4.03
CA ILE A 74 -1.52 -4.70 4.93
C ILE A 74 -2.08 -3.60 5.82
N TYR A 75 -1.44 -3.40 6.98
CA TYR A 75 -1.36 -2.08 7.62
C TYR A 75 -0.18 -1.31 7.05
N PHE A 76 -0.34 0.00 6.87
CA PHE A 76 0.72 0.90 6.48
C PHE A 76 0.67 2.21 7.29
N LEU A 77 1.75 2.51 7.99
CA LEU A 77 1.93 3.68 8.83
C LEU A 77 2.95 4.62 8.19
N LEU A 78 2.55 5.88 8.03
CA LEU A 78 3.44 6.97 7.65
C LEU A 78 3.57 7.94 8.84
N PRO A 79 4.73 7.95 9.51
CA PRO A 79 5.04 8.98 10.50
C PRO A 79 5.10 10.38 9.87
N ALA A 80 4.84 11.42 10.65
CA ALA A 80 5.00 12.80 10.21
C ALA A 80 6.41 13.06 9.65
N GLY A 81 6.49 13.65 8.46
CA GLY A 81 7.77 13.93 7.77
C GLY A 81 8.34 12.75 6.97
N ASP A 82 7.67 11.60 6.96
CA ASP A 82 7.95 10.49 6.04
C ASP A 82 7.19 10.66 4.71
N SER A 83 7.42 9.76 3.76
CA SER A 83 6.62 9.58 2.55
C SER A 83 6.94 8.21 1.95
N SER A 84 6.01 7.60 1.22
CA SER A 84 6.44 6.53 0.31
C SER A 84 7.30 7.11 -0.82
N ALA A 85 8.14 6.28 -1.42
CA ALA A 85 8.76 6.57 -2.69
C ALA A 85 7.73 6.41 -3.81
N TRP A 86 8.02 7.03 -4.95
CA TRP A 86 7.27 6.73 -6.16
C TRP A 86 7.43 5.24 -6.49
N HIS A 87 6.30 4.57 -6.71
CA HIS A 87 6.26 3.16 -7.07
C HIS A 87 5.02 2.84 -7.92
N LYS A 88 4.98 1.62 -8.44
CA LYS A 88 3.82 0.99 -9.07
C LYS A 88 3.65 -0.43 -8.56
N VAL A 89 2.41 -0.91 -8.63
CA VAL A 89 2.06 -2.31 -8.41
C VAL A 89 1.41 -2.86 -9.68
N ASP A 90 1.63 -4.12 -9.99
CA ASP A 90 1.08 -4.84 -11.14
C ASP A 90 -0.42 -5.20 -11.04
N ALA A 91 -1.07 -4.78 -9.97
CA ALA A 91 -2.45 -5.07 -9.63
C ALA A 91 -3.13 -3.84 -9.04
N ASP A 92 -4.46 -3.82 -9.05
CA ASP A 92 -5.22 -2.73 -8.45
C ASP A 92 -4.96 -2.70 -6.94
N GLU A 93 -4.72 -1.49 -6.43
CA GLU A 93 -4.49 -1.25 -5.00
C GLU A 93 -5.55 -0.32 -4.43
N ILE A 94 -6.14 -0.72 -3.31
CA ILE A 94 -7.18 0.02 -2.60
C ILE A 94 -6.57 0.53 -1.30
N TRP A 95 -6.48 1.85 -1.18
CA TRP A 95 -6.04 2.54 0.03
C TRP A 95 -7.25 2.87 0.90
N LEU A 96 -7.24 2.45 2.17
CA LEU A 96 -8.30 2.66 3.14
C LEU A 96 -7.77 3.46 4.33
N TRP A 97 -8.38 4.61 4.59
CA TRP A 97 -7.91 5.51 5.64
C TRP A 97 -8.43 5.16 7.03
N HIS A 98 -7.53 5.09 8.01
CA HIS A 98 -7.86 4.97 9.44
C HIS A 98 -7.59 6.26 10.21
N GLY A 99 -6.64 7.08 9.74
CA GLY A 99 -6.27 8.35 10.36
C GLY A 99 -5.19 8.20 11.44
N PRO A 100 -5.08 9.18 12.36
CA PRO A 100 -5.91 10.37 12.48
C PRO A 100 -5.57 11.46 11.45
N ALA A 101 -4.33 11.53 10.97
CA ALA A 101 -3.92 12.57 10.03
C ALA A 101 -4.42 12.28 8.60
N ASN A 102 -4.55 13.32 7.79
CA ASN A 102 -4.85 13.16 6.37
C ASN A 102 -3.63 12.65 5.60
N LEU A 103 -3.90 11.82 4.59
CA LEU A 103 -2.90 11.34 3.64
C LEU A 103 -3.17 11.95 2.27
N THR A 104 -2.17 12.58 1.67
CA THR A 104 -2.24 12.96 0.25
C THR A 104 -1.72 11.81 -0.60
N ILE A 105 -2.52 11.35 -1.56
CA ILE A 105 -2.08 10.42 -2.60
C ILE A 105 -1.84 11.22 -3.87
N GLU A 106 -0.63 11.10 -4.40
CA GLU A 106 -0.19 11.71 -5.66
C GLU A 106 -0.11 10.62 -6.73
N LEU A 107 -0.81 10.80 -7.84
CA LEU A 107 -0.79 9.91 -8.99
C LEU A 107 -0.19 10.64 -10.20
N GLY A 108 0.69 9.97 -10.94
CA GLY A 108 1.22 10.49 -12.20
C GLY A 108 2.48 9.77 -12.68
N GLY A 109 2.67 9.62 -13.98
CA GLY A 109 3.89 9.11 -14.59
C GLY A 109 3.97 9.33 -16.10
N CYS A 110 5.06 9.91 -16.59
CA CYS A 110 5.39 10.01 -18.00
C CYS A 110 6.31 8.84 -18.37
N ALA A 111 5.76 7.78 -18.95
CA ALA A 111 6.50 6.56 -19.32
C ALA A 111 7.17 5.86 -18.12
N LYS A 112 8.51 5.85 -18.04
CA LYS A 112 9.27 5.10 -17.02
C LYS A 112 9.53 5.89 -15.72
N SER A 113 8.98 7.10 -15.58
CA SER A 113 9.24 7.96 -14.42
C SER A 113 8.00 8.79 -14.05
N PRO A 114 7.92 9.30 -12.81
CA PRO A 114 6.85 10.22 -12.40
C PRO A 114 6.73 11.44 -13.33
N CYS A 115 5.52 11.97 -13.50
CA CYS A 115 5.31 13.21 -14.28
C CYS A 115 5.90 14.43 -13.56
N ASP A 116 5.96 15.56 -14.26
CA ASP A 116 6.18 16.87 -13.65
C ASP A 116 5.04 17.24 -12.68
N GLU A 117 5.34 18.08 -11.67
CA GLU A 117 4.45 18.47 -10.58
C GLU A 117 3.07 19.00 -11.04
N ALA A 118 3.05 19.66 -12.20
CA ALA A 118 1.87 20.26 -12.81
C ALA A 118 0.89 19.24 -13.39
N ASP A 119 1.35 18.03 -13.70
CA ASP A 119 0.57 16.95 -14.31
C ASP A 119 0.11 15.90 -13.29
N LEU A 120 0.50 16.07 -12.01
CA LEU A 120 0.09 15.16 -10.94
C LEU A 120 -1.38 15.34 -10.57
N GLN A 121 -2.09 14.22 -10.47
CA GLN A 121 -3.40 14.16 -9.82
C GLN A 121 -3.20 13.97 -8.32
N ARG A 122 -3.97 14.67 -7.50
CA ARG A 122 -3.88 14.57 -6.03
C ARG A 122 -5.23 14.36 -5.40
N PHE A 123 -5.27 13.45 -4.44
CA PHE A 123 -6.45 13.13 -3.65
C PHE A 123 -6.08 13.18 -2.17
N THR A 124 -7.02 13.61 -1.32
CA THR A 124 -6.88 13.48 0.13
C THR A 124 -7.66 12.27 0.60
N LEU A 125 -6.98 11.36 1.30
CA LEU A 125 -7.64 10.39 2.16
C LEU A 125 -7.73 10.96 3.58
N GLY A 126 -8.94 11.07 4.10
CA GLY A 126 -9.22 11.53 5.45
C GLY A 126 -10.44 12.41 5.58
N ASN A 127 -10.29 13.52 6.31
CA ASN A 127 -11.38 14.46 6.57
C ASN A 127 -11.15 15.82 5.88
N SER A 128 -12.16 16.69 5.93
CA SER A 128 -12.10 18.01 5.26
C SER A 128 -11.16 19.02 5.92
N GLU A 129 -10.71 18.78 7.15
CA GLU A 129 -9.74 19.65 7.79
C GLU A 129 -8.39 19.49 7.09
N ASN A 130 -7.72 20.60 6.78
CA ASN A 130 -6.39 20.60 6.16
C ASN A 130 -6.29 19.85 4.81
N SER A 131 -7.38 19.64 4.08
CA SER A 131 -7.38 18.98 2.75
C SER A 131 -6.74 19.82 1.64
N LYS A 132 -6.35 21.06 1.91
CA LYS A 132 -5.79 22.02 0.94
C LYS A 132 -6.69 22.24 -0.29
N GLY A 133 -8.00 22.03 -0.15
CA GLY A 133 -8.97 22.16 -1.24
C GLY A 133 -9.00 20.97 -2.21
N LEU A 134 -8.24 19.90 -1.94
CA LEU A 134 -8.31 18.65 -2.68
C LEU A 134 -9.61 17.89 -2.34
N GLU A 135 -10.03 17.04 -3.28
CA GLU A 135 -11.13 16.12 -3.04
C GLU A 135 -10.79 15.16 -1.90
N VAL A 136 -11.72 15.01 -0.95
CA VAL A 136 -11.56 14.18 0.26
C VAL A 136 -12.34 12.88 0.11
N ARG A 137 -11.69 11.75 0.39
CA ARG A 137 -12.27 10.41 0.32
C ARG A 137 -11.87 9.58 1.55
N GLY A 138 -12.66 8.56 1.87
CA GLY A 138 -12.31 7.56 2.90
C GLY A 138 -11.47 6.39 2.35
N HIS A 139 -11.51 6.18 1.03
CA HIS A 139 -10.69 5.23 0.31
C HIS A 139 -10.41 5.72 -1.12
N LEU A 140 -9.38 5.15 -1.76
CA LEU A 140 -9.07 5.37 -3.16
C LEU A 140 -8.61 4.06 -3.80
N VAL A 141 -9.12 3.77 -5.00
CA VAL A 141 -8.62 2.67 -5.83
C VAL A 141 -7.63 3.24 -6.84
N ILE A 142 -6.44 2.65 -6.89
CA ILE A 142 -5.36 2.99 -7.80
C ILE A 142 -5.24 1.84 -8.80
N PRO A 143 -5.48 2.10 -10.09
CA PRO A 143 -5.38 1.05 -11.11
C PRO A 143 -3.96 0.48 -11.23
N ALA A 144 -3.86 -0.80 -11.55
CA ALA A 144 -2.60 -1.49 -11.84
C ALA A 144 -1.69 -0.69 -12.80
N GLY A 145 -0.40 -0.65 -12.50
CA GLY A 145 0.62 0.04 -13.30
C GLY A 145 0.61 1.57 -13.17
N THR A 146 -0.21 2.15 -12.29
CA THR A 146 -0.25 3.59 -12.04
C THR A 146 0.85 4.00 -11.08
N TRP A 147 1.71 4.94 -11.49
CA TRP A 147 2.70 5.54 -10.61
C TRP A 147 2.00 6.31 -9.49
N GLN A 148 2.40 6.01 -8.26
CA GLN A 148 1.81 6.59 -7.06
C GLN A 148 2.86 6.93 -5.99
N ARG A 149 2.53 7.90 -5.16
CA ARG A 149 3.25 8.25 -3.93
C ARG A 149 2.27 8.72 -2.87
N THR A 150 2.57 8.46 -1.62
CA THR A 150 1.76 8.88 -0.47
C THR A 150 2.56 9.77 0.46
N VAL A 151 1.93 10.88 0.88
CA VAL A 151 2.56 11.93 1.69
C VAL A 151 1.63 12.26 2.86
N PRO A 152 2.03 11.97 4.11
CA PRO A 152 1.24 12.34 5.29
C PRO A 152 1.17 13.86 5.43
N SER A 153 0.19 14.36 6.18
CA SER A 153 0.22 15.75 6.63
C SER A 153 1.31 15.96 7.70
N ASN A 154 1.15 16.95 8.57
CA ASN A 154 2.11 17.25 9.64
C ASN A 154 1.97 16.34 10.88
N ALA A 155 1.26 15.21 10.76
CA ALA A 155 1.03 14.23 11.81
C ALA A 155 0.99 12.80 11.23
N ASP A 156 1.06 11.79 12.10
CA ASP A 156 1.10 10.39 11.67
C ASP A 156 -0.25 9.91 11.12
N VAL A 157 -0.21 9.05 10.11
CA VAL A 157 -1.40 8.44 9.52
C VAL A 157 -1.23 6.94 9.36
N LEU A 158 -2.24 6.20 9.80
CA LEU A 158 -2.41 4.79 9.52
C LEU A 158 -3.43 4.61 8.40
N VAL A 159 -3.10 3.70 7.48
CA VAL A 159 -3.99 3.22 6.43
C VAL A 159 -3.91 1.70 6.35
N SER A 160 -4.83 1.09 5.62
CA SER A 160 -4.67 -0.26 5.10
C SER A 160 -4.62 -0.23 3.59
N CYS A 161 -3.87 -1.16 2.99
CA CYS A 161 -3.87 -1.34 1.54
C CYS A 161 -4.34 -2.76 1.20
N VAL A 162 -5.30 -2.87 0.29
CA VAL A 162 -5.70 -4.15 -0.32
C VAL A 162 -5.16 -4.18 -1.74
N VAL A 163 -4.44 -5.23 -2.10
CA VAL A 163 -3.99 -5.45 -3.48
C VAL A 163 -4.69 -6.69 -4.03
N SER A 164 -5.27 -6.59 -5.22
CA SER A 164 -6.00 -7.68 -5.87
C SER A 164 -5.69 -7.75 -7.37
N PRO A 165 -5.07 -8.85 -7.87
CA PRO A 165 -4.67 -10.02 -7.09
C PRO A 165 -3.54 -9.71 -6.08
N GLY A 166 -3.37 -10.53 -5.05
CA GLY A 166 -2.51 -10.24 -3.90
C GLY A 166 -1.07 -9.85 -4.24
N PHE A 167 -0.50 -8.96 -3.43
CA PHE A 167 0.82 -8.36 -3.63
C PHE A 167 1.94 -9.38 -3.62
N THR A 168 2.87 -9.22 -4.57
CA THR A 168 4.19 -9.85 -4.55
C THR A 168 5.22 -8.80 -4.98
N PHE A 169 6.45 -8.87 -4.45
CA PHE A 169 7.52 -7.95 -4.82
C PHE A 169 7.92 -8.06 -6.30
N SER A 170 7.62 -9.19 -6.96
CA SER A 170 7.88 -9.34 -8.40
C SER A 170 7.06 -8.38 -9.27
N GLY A 171 5.93 -7.88 -8.75
CA GLY A 171 5.06 -6.89 -9.38
C GLY A 171 5.25 -5.46 -8.88
N PHE A 172 6.30 -5.18 -8.10
CA PHE A 172 6.61 -3.87 -7.53
C PHE A 172 7.78 -3.20 -8.27
N ASP A 173 7.58 -1.95 -8.72
CA ASP A 173 8.57 -1.13 -9.46
C ASP A 173 8.68 0.28 -8.86
#